data_AF-A0A7C3HT93-F1
#
_entry.id   AF-A0A7C3HT93-F1
#
_cell.length_a   1.000
_cell.length_b   1.000
_cell.length_c   1.000
_cell.angle_alpha   90.00
_cell.angle_beta   90.00
_cell.angle_gamma   90.00
#
_symmetry.space_group_name_H-M   'P 1'
#
loop_
_entity.id
_entity.type
_entity.pdbx_description
1 polymer ?
#
loop_
_entity_poly.entity_id
_entity_poly.type
_entity_poly.pdbx_seq_one_letter_code
_entity_poly.pdbx_strand_id
1 'polypeptide(L)'
;MDFFRAQRDLAREQISAAWQLQVERIQEDLERGWRDHVARAFDERFDGLRSAAEEEIERRVALRLSAETAQARASAMRQLTEQLNQTARRLDQAEELSDWTAALLDGASAFARRVWLFSLVSGKLTLEGLRGQDDAAGGAPAMPELTVDIAAAPAFQSVAESKDAVFAMAAPGELGEQILALLPEAEPGGAERRVCLAPVLTGQSERERRVSAVLLVEGSAGGVEAPVDVNALELVAALAGASLDARQAAQKAVVKVSPGAQGGLAMLGGAPQPQSRLAPPDWHSLSAEDQELHARAQRFARVRVAEMRLYQAEAVRNGREQARLYLALRGEMDRSRAQFKHEYLHSPTMVDYFHLEVLRTLANDDLSLLGPEYPGPLV
;
A
#
# COMPACT_ATOMS: atom_id res chain seq x y z
N MET A 1 -19.16 75.57 -83.73
CA MET A 1 -18.57 75.27 -82.40
C MET A 1 -19.59 74.68 -81.43
N ASP A 2 -20.90 74.93 -81.61
CA ASP A 2 -21.93 74.49 -80.66
C ASP A 2 -22.31 73.00 -80.74
N PHE A 3 -22.22 72.37 -81.91
CA PHE A 3 -22.51 70.93 -82.08
C PHE A 3 -21.55 70.02 -81.28
N PHE A 4 -20.24 70.30 -81.32
CA PHE A 4 -19.24 69.54 -80.57
C PHE A 4 -19.33 69.76 -79.05
N ARG A 5 -19.82 70.92 -78.61
CA ARG A 5 -20.13 71.17 -77.20
C ARG A 5 -21.34 70.35 -76.76
N ALA A 6 -22.43 70.39 -77.52
CA ALA A 6 -23.63 69.60 -77.23
C ALA A 6 -23.36 68.08 -77.21
N GLN A 7 -22.54 67.56 -78.14
CA GLN A 7 -22.14 66.15 -78.14
C GLN A 7 -21.26 65.77 -76.95
N ARG A 8 -20.37 66.68 -76.52
CA ARG A 8 -19.54 66.48 -75.32
C ARG A 8 -20.38 66.50 -74.04
N ASP A 9 -21.37 67.38 -73.97
CA ASP A 9 -22.26 67.48 -72.83
C ASP A 9 -23.17 66.24 -72.74
N LEU A 10 -23.73 65.78 -73.87
CA LEU A 10 -24.49 64.54 -73.94
C LEU A 10 -23.66 63.30 -73.53
N ALA A 11 -22.41 63.20 -74.00
CA ALA A 11 -21.52 62.11 -73.61
C ALA A 11 -21.21 62.14 -72.11
N ARG A 12 -21.07 63.34 -71.52
CA ARG A 12 -20.83 63.52 -70.09
C ARG A 12 -22.06 63.14 -69.27
N GLU A 13 -23.26 63.48 -69.74
CA GLU A 13 -24.53 63.07 -69.13
C GLU A 13 -24.70 61.54 -69.19
N GLN A 14 -24.39 60.92 -70.32
CA GLN A 14 -24.45 59.46 -70.48
C GLN A 14 -23.48 58.72 -69.56
N ILE A 15 -22.24 59.22 -69.44
CA ILE A 15 -21.25 58.68 -68.50
C ILE A 15 -21.72 58.86 -67.06
N SER A 16 -22.30 60.01 -66.72
CA SER A 16 -22.85 60.27 -65.38
C SER A 16 -24.01 59.32 -65.05
N ALA A 17 -24.92 59.09 -66.00
CA ALA A 17 -26.04 58.18 -65.82
C ALA A 17 -25.58 56.71 -65.70
N ALA A 18 -24.63 56.28 -66.53
CA ALA A 18 -24.04 54.95 -66.42
C ALA A 18 -23.31 54.74 -65.09
N TRP A 19 -22.61 55.78 -64.60
CA TRP A 19 -21.98 55.75 -63.29
C TRP A 19 -23.00 55.64 -62.15
N GLN A 20 -24.11 56.40 -62.22
CA GLN A 20 -25.19 56.32 -61.22
C GLN A 20 -25.82 54.93 -61.15
N LEU A 21 -26.15 54.34 -62.31
CA LEU A 21 -26.70 52.98 -62.36
C LEU A 21 -25.73 51.95 -61.78
N GLN A 22 -24.43 52.09 -62.04
CA GLN A 22 -23.43 51.19 -61.49
C GLN A 22 -23.30 51.35 -59.97
N VAL A 23 -23.40 52.58 -59.45
CA VAL A 23 -23.40 52.84 -58.00
C VAL A 23 -24.64 52.24 -57.34
N GLU A 24 -25.83 52.44 -57.91
CA GLU A 24 -27.08 51.87 -57.39
C GLU A 24 -27.04 50.34 -57.38
N ARG A 25 -26.55 49.73 -58.46
CA ARG A 25 -26.38 48.27 -58.52
C ARG A 25 -25.44 47.75 -57.44
N ILE A 26 -24.29 48.40 -57.25
CA ILE A 26 -23.33 48.02 -56.20
C ILE A 26 -23.95 48.20 -54.81
N GLN A 27 -24.71 49.26 -54.59
CA GLN A 27 -25.44 49.49 -53.33
C GLN A 27 -26.50 48.42 -53.08
N GLU A 28 -27.31 48.06 -54.08
CA GLU A 28 -28.28 46.98 -53.97
C GLU A 28 -27.63 45.62 -53.68
N ASP A 29 -26.52 45.29 -54.35
CA ASP A 29 -25.80 44.03 -54.14
C ASP A 29 -25.16 43.97 -52.74
N LEU A 30 -24.64 45.09 -52.24
CA LEU A 30 -24.18 45.22 -50.85
C LEU A 30 -25.34 45.09 -49.87
N GLU A 31 -26.47 45.76 -50.09
CA GLU A 31 -27.60 45.73 -49.16
C GLU A 31 -28.32 44.39 -49.11
N ARG A 32 -28.44 43.68 -50.24
CA ARG A 32 -29.23 42.43 -50.35
C ARG A 32 -28.61 41.22 -49.66
N GLY A 33 -27.29 41.17 -49.50
CA GLY A 33 -26.65 39.95 -49.00
C GLY A 33 -25.42 40.16 -48.13
N TRP A 34 -24.79 41.34 -48.16
CA TRP A 34 -23.58 41.57 -47.36
C TRP A 34 -23.88 41.49 -45.86
N ARG A 35 -24.98 42.11 -45.39
CA ARG A 35 -25.35 42.10 -43.97
C ARG A 35 -25.58 40.68 -43.48
N ASP A 36 -26.30 39.86 -44.25
CA ASP A 36 -26.59 38.47 -43.87
C ASP A 36 -25.36 37.55 -43.97
N HIS A 37 -24.46 37.79 -44.94
CA HIS A 37 -23.19 37.08 -45.01
C HIS A 37 -22.28 37.41 -43.82
N VAL A 38 -22.20 38.69 -43.46
CA VAL A 38 -21.41 39.13 -42.32
C VAL A 38 -22.01 38.58 -41.02
N ALA A 39 -23.33 38.66 -40.83
CA ALA A 39 -24.00 38.09 -39.66
C ALA A 39 -23.74 36.59 -39.53
N ARG A 40 -23.93 35.81 -40.61
CA ARG A 40 -23.64 34.37 -40.61
C ARG A 40 -22.17 34.07 -40.30
N ALA A 41 -21.24 34.80 -40.90
CA ALA A 41 -19.81 34.60 -40.63
C ALA A 41 -19.45 34.93 -39.17
N PHE A 42 -20.11 35.91 -38.56
CA PHE A 42 -19.96 36.20 -37.14
C PHE A 42 -20.56 35.08 -36.28
N ASP A 43 -21.77 34.63 -36.56
CA ASP A 43 -22.44 33.57 -35.79
C ASP A 43 -21.64 32.25 -35.85
N GLU A 44 -21.20 31.83 -37.03
CA GLU A 44 -20.35 30.65 -37.21
C GLU A 44 -19.04 30.75 -36.41
N ARG A 45 -18.44 31.95 -36.37
CA ARG A 45 -17.22 32.19 -35.58
C ARG A 45 -17.49 32.13 -34.09
N PHE A 46 -18.59 32.72 -33.61
CA PHE A 46 -18.96 32.70 -32.20
C PHE A 46 -19.36 31.30 -31.73
N ASP A 47 -20.05 30.52 -32.55
CA ASP A 47 -20.37 29.12 -32.25
C ASP A 47 -19.10 28.28 -32.21
N GLY A 48 -18.16 28.48 -33.13
CA GLY A 48 -16.85 27.83 -33.07
C GLY A 48 -16.06 28.19 -31.80
N LEU A 49 -16.09 29.46 -31.39
CA LEU A 49 -15.47 29.90 -30.12
C LEU A 49 -16.17 29.30 -28.89
N ARG A 50 -17.50 29.18 -28.93
CA ARG A 50 -18.29 28.57 -27.85
C ARG A 50 -17.91 27.09 -27.69
N SER A 51 -17.93 26.32 -28.77
CA SER A 51 -17.55 24.89 -28.72
C SER A 51 -16.11 24.71 -28.25
N ALA A 52 -15.17 25.53 -28.74
CA ALA A 52 -13.78 25.48 -28.27
C ALA A 52 -13.65 25.83 -26.77
N ALA A 53 -14.45 26.77 -26.26
CA ALA A 53 -14.48 27.10 -24.84
C ALA A 53 -15.09 25.98 -23.99
N GLU A 54 -16.18 25.34 -24.45
CA GLU A 54 -16.81 24.19 -23.80
C GLU A 54 -15.84 23.00 -23.71
N GLU A 55 -15.18 22.64 -24.82
CA GLU A 55 -14.17 21.58 -24.86
C GLU A 55 -13.00 21.86 -23.90
N GLU A 56 -12.53 23.11 -23.85
CA GLU A 56 -11.43 23.49 -22.96
C GLU A 56 -11.85 23.45 -21.48
N ILE A 57 -13.08 23.82 -21.15
CA ILE A 57 -13.63 23.70 -19.79
C ILE A 57 -13.72 22.22 -19.41
N GLU A 58 -14.32 21.38 -20.26
CA GLU A 58 -14.42 19.94 -20.02
C GLU A 58 -13.05 19.30 -19.80
N ARG A 59 -12.07 19.65 -20.66
CA ARG A 59 -10.69 19.17 -20.53
C ARG A 59 -10.07 19.57 -19.19
N ARG A 60 -10.25 20.82 -18.76
CA ARG A 60 -9.73 21.31 -17.47
C ARG A 60 -10.39 20.63 -16.28
N VAL A 61 -11.70 20.43 -16.34
CA VAL A 61 -12.44 19.72 -15.28
C VAL A 61 -11.98 18.27 -15.20
N ALA A 62 -11.85 17.58 -16.34
CA ALA A 62 -11.36 16.20 -16.39
C ALA A 62 -9.94 16.07 -15.82
N LEU A 63 -9.03 16.97 -16.20
CA LEU A 63 -7.66 16.99 -15.67
C LEU A 63 -7.64 17.24 -14.16
N ARG A 64 -8.44 18.19 -13.67
CA ARG A 64 -8.52 18.50 -12.24
C ARG A 64 -9.10 17.35 -11.44
N LEU A 65 -10.18 16.75 -11.90
CA LEU A 65 -10.79 15.58 -11.26
C LEU A 65 -9.82 14.40 -11.22
N SER A 66 -9.08 14.15 -12.32
CA SER A 66 -8.05 13.12 -12.37
C SER A 66 -6.91 13.39 -11.37
N ALA A 67 -6.46 14.63 -11.27
CA ALA A 67 -5.41 15.00 -10.31
C ALA A 67 -5.88 14.86 -8.86
N GLU A 68 -7.08 15.34 -8.53
CA GLU A 68 -7.66 15.26 -7.19
C GLU A 68 -7.91 13.80 -6.78
N THR A 69 -8.43 12.96 -7.69
CA THR A 69 -8.63 11.53 -7.44
C THR A 69 -7.31 10.78 -7.26
N ALA A 70 -6.28 11.09 -8.06
CA ALA A 70 -4.95 10.51 -7.90
C ALA A 70 -4.31 10.91 -6.56
N GLN A 71 -4.45 12.18 -6.16
CA GLN A 71 -3.97 12.67 -4.86
C GLN A 71 -4.71 12.01 -3.70
N ALA A 72 -6.03 11.89 -3.77
CA ALA A 72 -6.85 11.22 -2.77
C ALA A 72 -6.41 9.75 -2.62
N ARG A 73 -6.26 9.01 -3.73
CA ARG A 73 -5.77 7.62 -3.72
C ARG A 73 -4.37 7.49 -3.11
N ALA A 74 -3.45 8.39 -3.47
CA ALA A 74 -2.09 8.39 -2.92
C ALA A 74 -2.07 8.71 -1.41
N SER A 75 -2.96 9.58 -0.94
CA SER A 75 -3.11 9.85 0.50
C SER A 75 -3.69 8.65 1.25
N ALA A 76 -4.75 8.02 0.74
CA ALA A 76 -5.37 6.84 1.34
C ALA A 76 -4.39 5.66 1.41
N MET A 77 -3.61 5.42 0.35
CA MET A 77 -2.58 4.38 0.35
C MET A 77 -1.49 4.62 1.40
N ARG A 78 -1.07 5.88 1.58
CA ARG A 78 -0.10 6.24 2.62
C ARG A 78 -0.65 6.00 4.02
N GLN A 79 -1.88 6.43 4.29
CA GLN A 79 -2.55 6.20 5.57
C GLN A 79 -2.68 4.70 5.88
N LEU A 80 -3.12 3.90 4.91
CA LEU A 80 -3.22 2.45 5.05
C LEU A 80 -1.86 1.81 5.37
N THR A 81 -0.82 2.19 4.63
CA THR A 81 0.54 1.65 4.83
C THR A 81 1.09 2.03 6.21
N GLU A 82 0.83 3.25 6.66
CA GLU A 82 1.23 3.73 7.98
C GLU A 82 0.52 2.96 9.10
N GLN A 83 -0.79 2.75 8.97
CA GLN A 83 -1.57 1.95 9.92
C GLN A 83 -1.10 0.49 9.99
N LEU A 84 -0.86 -0.16 8.85
CA LEU A 84 -0.35 -1.54 8.80
C LEU A 84 1.05 -1.65 9.42
N ASN A 85 1.95 -0.72 9.09
CA ASN A 85 3.29 -0.68 9.66
C ASN A 85 3.26 -0.44 11.18
N GLN A 86 2.38 0.45 11.66
CA GLN A 86 2.20 0.68 13.09
C GLN A 86 1.66 -0.56 13.81
N THR A 87 0.68 -1.24 13.21
CA THR A 87 0.13 -2.51 13.73
C THR A 87 1.22 -3.58 13.81
N ALA A 88 2.00 -3.78 12.74
CA ALA A 88 3.09 -4.73 12.71
C ALA A 88 4.13 -4.46 13.81
N ARG A 89 4.54 -3.19 14.00
CA ARG A 89 5.48 -2.80 15.05
C ARG A 89 4.93 -3.06 16.45
N ARG A 90 3.67 -2.73 16.70
CA ARG A 90 3.03 -2.97 18.01
C ARG A 90 2.91 -4.46 18.31
N LEU A 91 2.59 -5.28 17.32
CA LEU A 91 2.54 -6.74 17.46
C LEU A 91 3.91 -7.35 17.77
N ASP A 92 4.96 -6.89 17.09
CA ASP A 92 6.34 -7.34 17.28
C ASP A 92 6.92 -6.92 18.65
N GLN A 93 6.60 -5.69 19.09
CA GLN A 93 7.11 -5.11 20.34
C GLN A 93 6.26 -5.43 21.58
N ALA A 94 5.07 -6.01 21.40
CA ALA A 94 4.23 -6.39 22.53
C ALA A 94 5.00 -7.37 23.41
N GLU A 95 5.15 -7.08 24.71
CA GLU A 95 5.78 -7.97 25.69
C GLU A 95 4.74 -8.91 26.31
N GLU A 96 3.54 -8.39 26.59
CA GLU A 96 2.42 -9.12 27.16
C GLU A 96 1.37 -9.54 26.12
N LEU A 97 0.61 -10.59 26.41
CA LEU A 97 -0.45 -11.07 25.52
C LEU A 97 -1.62 -10.07 25.42
N SER A 98 -1.86 -9.28 26.47
CA SER A 98 -2.85 -8.20 26.47
C SER A 98 -2.50 -7.09 25.48
N ASP A 99 -1.21 -6.70 25.41
CA ASP A 99 -0.73 -5.68 24.48
C ASP A 99 -0.79 -6.18 23.04
N TRP A 100 -0.45 -7.45 22.83
CA TRP A 100 -0.57 -8.11 21.54
C TRP A 100 -2.03 -8.17 21.08
N THR A 101 -2.95 -8.53 21.99
CA THR A 101 -4.39 -8.57 21.73
C THR A 101 -4.93 -7.19 21.37
N ALA A 102 -4.53 -6.16 22.12
CA ALA A 102 -4.91 -4.78 21.83
C ALA A 102 -4.39 -4.33 20.46
N ALA A 103 -3.12 -4.63 20.12
CA ALA A 103 -2.54 -4.28 18.84
C ALA A 103 -3.24 -4.98 17.65
N LEU A 104 -3.57 -6.27 17.80
CA LEU A 104 -4.30 -7.02 16.79
C LEU A 104 -5.71 -6.45 16.56
N LEU A 105 -6.45 -6.24 17.64
CA LEU A 105 -7.82 -5.73 17.55
C LEU A 105 -7.86 -4.29 17.01
N ASP A 106 -6.93 -3.42 17.43
CA ASP A 106 -6.83 -2.06 16.90
C ASP A 106 -6.55 -2.10 15.39
N GLY A 107 -5.61 -2.95 14.95
CA GLY A 107 -5.28 -3.12 13.53
C GLY A 107 -6.44 -3.69 12.70
N ALA A 108 -7.16 -4.67 13.24
CA ALA A 108 -8.32 -5.26 12.57
C ALA A 108 -9.52 -4.30 12.50
N SER A 109 -9.72 -3.46 13.51
CA SER A 109 -10.82 -2.48 13.56
C SER A 109 -10.72 -1.37 12.48
N ALA A 110 -9.56 -1.21 11.84
CA ALA A 110 -9.41 -0.33 10.68
C ALA A 110 -10.15 -0.86 9.43
N PHE A 111 -10.44 -2.17 9.39
CA PHE A 111 -11.03 -2.87 8.23
C PHE A 111 -12.42 -3.43 8.50
N ALA A 112 -12.93 -3.19 9.71
CA ALA A 112 -14.13 -3.81 10.22
C ALA A 112 -14.83 -2.90 11.23
N ARG A 113 -16.16 -2.87 11.19
CA ARG A 113 -16.96 -2.07 12.13
C ARG A 113 -16.80 -2.53 13.57
N ARG A 114 -16.75 -3.85 13.77
CA ARG A 114 -16.60 -4.49 15.07
C ARG A 114 -15.87 -5.82 14.94
N VAL A 115 -14.91 -6.04 15.84
CA VAL A 115 -14.00 -7.19 15.84
C VAL A 115 -13.89 -7.75 17.25
N TRP A 116 -14.04 -9.07 17.37
CA TRP A 116 -13.77 -9.83 18.58
C TRP A 116 -12.60 -10.78 18.33
N LEU A 117 -11.79 -11.03 19.35
CA LEU A 117 -10.72 -12.02 19.31
C LEU A 117 -11.04 -13.16 20.26
N PHE A 118 -11.00 -14.38 19.74
CA PHE A 118 -11.08 -15.60 20.54
C PHE A 118 -9.76 -16.35 20.47
N SER A 119 -9.14 -16.66 21.61
CA SER A 119 -8.04 -17.63 21.63
C SER A 119 -8.59 -19.05 21.54
N LEU A 120 -7.85 -19.95 20.89
CA LEU A 120 -8.19 -21.35 20.77
C LEU A 120 -7.12 -22.21 21.44
N VAL A 121 -7.46 -22.77 22.60
CA VAL A 121 -6.55 -23.63 23.37
C VAL A 121 -7.25 -24.94 23.70
N SER A 122 -6.71 -26.05 23.21
CA SER A 122 -7.22 -27.40 23.49
C SER A 122 -8.72 -27.58 23.21
N GLY A 123 -9.22 -27.00 22.11
CA GLY A 123 -10.63 -27.07 21.71
C GLY A 123 -11.56 -26.10 22.45
N LYS A 124 -11.03 -25.22 23.30
CA LYS A 124 -11.81 -24.17 23.97
C LYS A 124 -11.53 -22.81 23.37
N LEU A 125 -12.60 -22.09 23.09
CA LEU A 125 -12.60 -20.69 22.65
C LEU A 125 -12.76 -19.79 23.87
N THR A 126 -11.82 -18.88 24.08
CA THR A 126 -11.88 -17.88 25.15
C THR A 126 -11.92 -16.49 24.54
N LEU A 127 -12.86 -15.64 24.97
CA LEU A 127 -12.94 -14.26 24.52
C LEU A 127 -11.80 -13.44 25.13
N GLU A 128 -10.92 -12.90 24.30
CA GLU A 128 -9.74 -12.12 24.72
C GLU A 128 -9.98 -10.61 24.65
N GLY A 129 -10.84 -10.16 23.72
CA GLY A 129 -11.09 -8.73 23.55
C GLY A 129 -12.07 -8.39 22.43
N LEU A 130 -12.48 -7.12 22.44
CA LEU A 130 -13.39 -6.50 21.48
C LEU A 130 -12.89 -5.09 21.11
N ARG A 131 -13.08 -4.69 19.84
CA ARG A 131 -13.00 -3.30 19.37
C ARG A 131 -14.14 -3.01 18.40
N GLY A 132 -14.80 -1.87 18.56
CA GLY A 132 -15.77 -1.37 17.58
C GLY A 132 -15.67 0.14 17.36
N GLN A 133 -16.08 0.62 16.18
CA GLN A 133 -16.11 2.05 15.85
C GLN A 133 -17.07 2.85 16.75
N ASP A 134 -18.07 2.19 17.35
CA ASP A 134 -19.05 2.81 18.25
C ASP A 134 -18.52 3.00 19.69
N ASP A 135 -17.32 2.52 20.02
CA ASP A 135 -16.73 2.58 21.37
C ASP A 135 -16.21 3.99 21.76
N ALA A 136 -16.42 5.00 20.90
CA ALA A 136 -16.01 6.39 21.14
C ALA A 136 -16.72 7.07 22.34
N ALA A 137 -17.78 6.46 22.87
CA ALA A 137 -18.52 6.96 24.03
C ALA A 137 -18.08 6.29 25.34
N GLY A 138 -16.88 6.65 25.81
CA GLY A 138 -16.54 6.74 27.24
C GLY A 138 -16.89 5.55 28.14
N GLY A 139 -16.16 4.44 27.99
CA GLY A 139 -16.10 3.35 28.96
C GLY A 139 -15.89 2.03 28.25
N ALA A 140 -14.74 1.36 28.49
CA ALA A 140 -14.55 0.00 28.00
C ALA A 140 -15.72 -0.85 28.55
N PRO A 141 -16.59 -1.45 27.71
CA PRO A 141 -17.65 -2.29 28.19
C PRO A 141 -17.02 -3.38 29.07
N ALA A 142 -17.66 -3.67 30.21
CA ALA A 142 -17.22 -4.77 31.07
C ALA A 142 -17.21 -6.04 30.23
N MET A 143 -16.02 -6.51 29.89
CA MET A 143 -15.84 -7.68 29.04
C MET A 143 -16.37 -8.91 29.78
N PRO A 144 -17.37 -9.62 29.23
CA PRO A 144 -17.83 -10.85 29.84
C PRO A 144 -16.71 -11.89 29.76
N GLU A 145 -16.43 -12.56 30.86
CA GLU A 145 -15.56 -13.74 30.84
C GLU A 145 -16.33 -14.87 30.16
N LEU A 146 -15.96 -15.17 28.92
CA LEU A 146 -16.63 -16.18 28.10
C LEU A 146 -15.65 -17.25 27.64
N THR A 147 -15.96 -18.51 27.98
CA THR A 147 -15.25 -19.69 27.48
C THR A 147 -16.27 -20.71 26.95
N VAL A 148 -16.11 -21.14 25.69
CA VAL A 148 -17.03 -22.06 25.00
C VAL A 148 -16.24 -23.20 24.35
N ASP A 149 -16.81 -24.40 24.30
CA ASP A 149 -16.24 -25.51 23.53
C ASP A 149 -16.42 -25.24 22.03
N ILE A 150 -15.36 -25.43 21.24
CA ILE A 150 -15.40 -25.21 19.78
C ILE A 150 -16.45 -26.11 19.10
N ALA A 151 -16.76 -27.27 19.68
CA ALA A 151 -17.80 -28.17 19.16
C ALA A 151 -19.21 -27.57 19.21
N ALA A 152 -19.43 -26.55 20.04
CA ALA A 152 -20.69 -25.81 20.11
C ALA A 152 -20.78 -24.65 19.10
N ALA A 153 -19.72 -24.41 18.31
CA ALA A 153 -19.62 -23.33 17.34
C ALA A 153 -19.07 -23.83 15.99
N PRO A 154 -19.92 -24.44 15.13
CA PRO A 154 -19.49 -25.06 13.87
C PRO A 154 -18.71 -24.14 12.92
N ALA A 155 -18.99 -22.84 12.91
CA ALA A 155 -18.24 -21.87 12.11
C ALA A 155 -16.78 -21.77 12.56
N PHE A 156 -16.52 -21.76 13.88
CA PHE A 156 -15.16 -21.76 14.42
C PHE A 156 -14.46 -23.10 14.19
N GLN A 157 -15.20 -24.21 14.28
CA GLN A 157 -14.66 -25.52 13.93
C GLN A 157 -14.22 -25.58 12.47
N SER A 158 -15.03 -25.04 11.55
CA SER A 158 -14.70 -24.94 10.13
C SER A 158 -13.41 -24.15 9.90
N VAL A 159 -13.20 -23.04 10.62
CA VAL A 159 -11.95 -22.26 10.58
C VAL A 159 -10.77 -23.07 11.09
N ALA A 160 -10.93 -23.80 12.20
CA ALA A 160 -9.87 -24.62 12.78
C ALA A 160 -9.41 -25.75 11.84
N GLU A 161 -10.35 -26.35 11.09
CA GLU A 161 -10.11 -27.43 10.14
C GLU A 161 -9.55 -26.91 8.80
N SER A 162 -10.15 -25.87 8.23
CA SER A 162 -9.75 -25.31 6.93
C SER A 162 -8.46 -24.49 7.02
N LYS A 163 -8.21 -23.86 8.17
CA LYS A 163 -7.13 -22.87 8.38
C LYS A 163 -7.28 -21.66 7.44
N ASP A 164 -8.52 -21.37 7.03
CA ASP A 164 -8.89 -20.30 6.10
C ASP A 164 -10.03 -19.43 6.65
N ALA A 165 -10.25 -18.26 6.08
CA ALA A 165 -11.35 -17.38 6.45
C ALA A 165 -12.71 -18.02 6.11
N VAL A 166 -13.66 -17.94 7.05
CA VAL A 166 -15.00 -18.53 6.90
C VAL A 166 -16.06 -17.45 7.05
N PHE A 167 -16.99 -17.42 6.10
CA PHE A 167 -18.21 -16.62 6.23
C PHE A 167 -19.35 -17.47 6.74
N ALA A 168 -19.99 -17.03 7.82
CA ALA A 168 -21.11 -17.75 8.43
C ALA A 168 -22.29 -16.81 8.68
N MET A 169 -23.45 -17.42 8.92
CA MET A 169 -24.61 -16.68 9.42
C MET A 169 -24.44 -16.41 10.92
N ALA A 170 -24.85 -15.23 11.39
CA ALA A 170 -24.96 -14.95 12.83
C ALA A 170 -26.19 -15.68 13.41
N ALA A 171 -26.07 -17.00 13.54
CA ALA A 171 -27.14 -17.88 14.00
C ALA A 171 -26.63 -18.83 15.10
N PRO A 172 -27.52 -19.32 15.99
CA PRO A 172 -27.13 -20.25 17.05
C PRO A 172 -26.48 -21.53 16.52
N GLY A 173 -26.91 -22.00 15.35
CA GLY A 173 -26.36 -23.21 14.71
C GLY A 173 -24.95 -23.04 14.14
N GLU A 174 -24.45 -21.81 13.99
CA GLU A 174 -23.12 -21.52 13.44
C GLU A 174 -22.15 -21.05 14.53
N LEU A 175 -22.60 -20.13 15.39
CA LEU A 175 -21.76 -19.50 16.42
C LEU A 175 -21.99 -20.07 17.82
N GLY A 176 -23.09 -20.79 18.06
CA GLY A 176 -23.54 -21.13 19.40
C GLY A 176 -24.21 -19.95 20.11
N GLU A 177 -25.10 -20.25 21.07
CA GLU A 177 -25.92 -19.22 21.74
C GLU A 177 -25.08 -18.19 22.50
N GLN A 178 -24.00 -18.64 23.16
CA GLN A 178 -23.19 -17.77 24.01
C GLN A 178 -22.37 -16.74 23.20
N ILE A 179 -21.80 -17.15 22.06
CA ILE A 179 -21.05 -16.23 21.19
C ILE A 179 -22.03 -15.33 20.44
N LEU A 180 -23.18 -15.86 20.01
CA LEU A 180 -24.23 -15.05 19.37
C LEU A 180 -24.72 -13.93 20.30
N ALA A 181 -24.85 -14.18 21.60
CA ALA A 181 -25.26 -13.17 22.59
C ALA A 181 -24.27 -12.00 22.74
N LEU A 182 -23.03 -12.12 22.25
CA LEU A 182 -22.06 -11.02 22.22
C LEU A 182 -22.32 -10.04 21.06
N LEU A 183 -22.99 -10.51 20.01
CA LEU A 183 -23.33 -9.68 18.86
C LEU A 183 -24.47 -8.74 19.26
N PRO A 184 -24.44 -7.46 18.83
CA PRO A 184 -25.54 -6.53 19.10
C PRO A 184 -26.86 -7.10 18.58
N GLU A 185 -27.99 -6.81 19.22
CA GLU A 185 -29.29 -7.34 18.80
C GLU A 185 -29.59 -7.02 17.32
N ALA A 186 -30.15 -7.98 16.59
CA ALA A 186 -30.55 -7.77 15.21
C ALA A 186 -31.76 -6.83 15.15
N GLU A 187 -31.74 -5.85 14.25
CA GLU A 187 -32.90 -4.96 14.09
C GLU A 187 -34.14 -5.77 13.66
N PRO A 188 -35.33 -5.49 14.23
CA PRO A 188 -36.55 -6.19 13.86
C PRO A 188 -36.87 -5.98 12.36
N GLY A 189 -36.88 -7.06 11.58
CA GLY A 189 -37.12 -7.02 10.14
C GLY A 189 -35.88 -6.73 9.28
N GLY A 190 -34.69 -6.71 9.88
CA GLY A 190 -33.41 -6.59 9.18
C GLY A 190 -33.03 -7.84 8.38
N ALA A 191 -32.16 -7.67 7.39
CA ALA A 191 -31.59 -8.78 6.63
C ALA A 191 -30.80 -9.73 7.55
N GLU A 192 -30.69 -10.99 7.13
CA GLU A 192 -29.88 -12.01 7.81
C GLU A 192 -28.42 -11.52 7.98
N ARG A 193 -27.97 -11.40 9.24
CA ARG A 193 -26.63 -10.86 9.56
C ARG A 193 -25.56 -11.90 9.30
N ARG A 194 -24.58 -11.57 8.45
CA ARG A 194 -23.40 -12.42 8.20
C ARG A 194 -22.23 -12.00 9.04
N VAL A 195 -21.34 -12.94 9.35
CA VAL A 195 -20.07 -12.69 10.03
C VAL A 195 -18.92 -13.29 9.21
N CYS A 196 -17.73 -12.72 9.39
CA CYS A 196 -16.49 -13.25 8.85
C CYS A 196 -15.61 -13.72 10.02
N LEU A 197 -15.08 -14.94 9.93
CA LEU A 197 -14.14 -15.50 10.87
C LEU A 197 -12.78 -15.63 10.20
N ALA A 198 -11.73 -15.01 10.73
CA ALA A 198 -10.38 -15.05 10.17
C ALA A 198 -9.40 -15.74 11.14
N PRO A 199 -8.68 -16.79 10.71
CA PRO A 199 -7.75 -17.50 11.59
C PRO A 199 -6.44 -16.75 11.80
N VAL A 200 -5.97 -16.73 13.04
CA VAL A 200 -4.57 -16.40 13.39
C VAL A 200 -3.77 -17.70 13.43
N LEU A 201 -2.95 -17.91 12.41
CA LEU A 201 -2.15 -19.11 12.23
C LEU A 201 -0.78 -19.00 12.88
N THR A 202 -0.41 -20.03 13.62
CA THR A 202 0.93 -20.22 14.23
C THR A 202 1.54 -21.53 13.76
N GLY A 203 2.83 -21.72 14.02
CA GLY A 203 3.60 -22.88 13.59
C GLY A 203 4.07 -22.76 12.15
N GLN A 204 4.40 -21.54 11.66
CA GLN A 204 4.90 -21.33 10.29
C GLN A 204 6.18 -22.13 10.00
N SER A 205 7.03 -22.32 11.02
CA SER A 205 8.25 -23.12 10.95
C SER A 205 8.05 -24.59 11.36
N GLU A 206 6.86 -24.96 11.82
CA GLU A 206 6.54 -26.32 12.26
C GLU A 206 6.00 -27.15 11.08
N ARG A 207 5.94 -28.48 11.22
CA ARG A 207 5.43 -29.38 10.17
C ARG A 207 3.96 -29.12 9.84
N GLU A 208 3.21 -28.57 10.78
CA GLU A 208 1.80 -28.31 10.62
C GLU A 208 1.41 -26.98 11.27
N ARG A 209 0.74 -26.11 10.51
CA ARG A 209 0.16 -24.88 11.03
C ARG A 209 -1.07 -25.19 11.88
N ARG A 210 -1.27 -24.41 12.94
CA ARG A 210 -2.45 -24.49 13.81
C ARG A 210 -3.11 -23.12 13.96
N VAL A 211 -4.42 -23.13 14.14
CA VAL A 211 -5.19 -21.93 14.51
C VAL A 211 -5.00 -21.71 16.01
N SER A 212 -4.34 -20.61 16.40
CA SER A 212 -4.16 -20.23 17.82
C SER A 212 -5.19 -19.22 18.29
N ALA A 213 -5.77 -18.45 17.38
CA ALA A 213 -6.86 -17.54 17.66
C ALA A 213 -7.73 -17.35 16.42
N VAL A 214 -8.95 -16.83 16.61
CA VAL A 214 -9.91 -16.53 15.55
C VAL A 214 -10.45 -15.12 15.78
N LEU A 215 -10.34 -14.27 14.75
CA LEU A 215 -11.04 -12.99 14.71
C LEU A 215 -12.46 -13.25 14.24
N LEU A 216 -13.44 -12.84 15.03
CA LEU A 216 -14.84 -12.76 14.60
C LEU A 216 -15.11 -11.30 14.21
N VAL A 217 -15.64 -11.09 13.02
CA VAL A 217 -15.91 -9.77 12.47
C VAL A 217 -17.36 -9.68 12.03
N GLU A 218 -18.02 -8.61 12.45
CA GLU A 218 -19.38 -8.31 11.99
C GLU A 218 -19.35 -7.98 10.49
N GLY A 219 -20.12 -8.71 9.69
CA GLY A 219 -20.32 -8.44 8.27
C GLY A 219 -21.46 -7.45 8.03
N SER A 220 -21.44 -6.81 6.86
CA SER A 220 -22.48 -5.87 6.40
C SER A 220 -23.87 -6.53 6.41
N ALA A 221 -24.80 -5.91 7.13
CA ALA A 221 -26.22 -6.27 7.11
C ALA A 221 -26.88 -5.57 5.92
N GLY A 222 -27.18 -6.32 4.86
CA GLY A 222 -28.03 -5.86 3.77
C GLY A 222 -27.45 -4.73 2.91
N GLY A 223 -26.50 -5.05 2.03
CA GLY A 223 -26.26 -4.40 0.71
C GLY A 223 -25.85 -2.92 0.66
N VAL A 224 -25.99 -2.16 1.74
CA VAL A 224 -25.74 -0.70 1.78
C VAL A 224 -24.39 -0.37 2.42
N GLU A 225 -23.88 -1.20 3.33
CA GLU A 225 -22.55 -1.02 3.91
C GLU A 225 -21.46 -1.71 3.09
N ALA A 226 -20.28 -1.08 3.06
CA ALA A 226 -19.10 -1.62 2.40
C ALA A 226 -18.77 -3.03 2.93
N PRO A 227 -18.47 -4.00 2.05
CA PRO A 227 -18.11 -5.34 2.47
C PRO A 227 -16.84 -5.33 3.32
N VAL A 228 -16.76 -6.25 4.29
CA VAL A 228 -15.57 -6.48 5.11
C VAL A 228 -14.37 -6.76 4.19
N ASP A 229 -13.26 -6.06 4.38
CA ASP A 229 -12.03 -6.30 3.61
C ASP A 229 -11.28 -7.52 4.19
N VAL A 230 -11.64 -8.70 3.70
CA VAL A 230 -11.04 -9.97 4.13
C VAL A 230 -9.53 -10.00 3.86
N ASN A 231 -9.07 -9.45 2.74
CA ASN A 231 -7.65 -9.46 2.40
C ASN A 231 -6.83 -8.67 3.42
N ALA A 232 -7.36 -7.53 3.86
CA ALA A 232 -6.73 -6.75 4.92
C ALA A 232 -6.75 -7.47 6.27
N LEU A 233 -7.87 -8.11 6.62
CA LEU A 233 -7.98 -8.91 7.85
C LEU A 233 -7.02 -10.10 7.86
N GLU A 234 -6.89 -10.83 6.75
CA GLU A 234 -5.94 -11.92 6.60
C GLU A 234 -4.49 -11.43 6.75
N LEU A 235 -4.15 -10.28 6.16
CA LEU A 235 -2.83 -9.68 6.30
C LEU A 235 -2.53 -9.35 7.77
N VAL A 236 -3.48 -8.72 8.48
CA VAL A 236 -3.35 -8.40 9.91
C VAL A 236 -3.25 -9.68 10.75
N ALA A 237 -4.08 -10.68 10.47
CA ALA A 237 -4.04 -11.98 11.16
C ALA A 237 -2.73 -12.73 10.91
N ALA A 238 -2.15 -12.63 9.71
CA ALA A 238 -0.85 -13.21 9.38
C ALA A 238 0.30 -12.52 10.13
N LEU A 239 0.29 -11.19 10.23
CA LEU A 239 1.26 -10.44 11.05
C LEU A 239 1.15 -10.83 12.53
N ALA A 240 -0.07 -10.95 13.04
CA ALA A 240 -0.34 -11.43 14.39
C ALA A 240 0.19 -12.85 14.60
N GLY A 241 -0.10 -13.78 13.69
CA GLY A 241 0.39 -15.16 13.76
C GLY A 241 1.91 -15.26 13.78
N ALA A 242 2.57 -14.52 12.87
CA ALA A 242 4.03 -14.49 12.79
C ALA A 242 4.70 -13.90 14.05
N SER A 243 4.15 -12.81 14.60
CA SER A 243 4.65 -12.23 15.85
C SER A 243 4.45 -13.17 17.05
N LEU A 244 3.33 -13.90 17.10
CA LEU A 244 3.08 -14.89 18.14
C LEU A 244 4.05 -16.08 18.06
N ASP A 245 4.37 -16.56 16.84
CA ASP A 245 5.41 -17.58 16.62
C ASP A 245 6.78 -17.11 17.11
N ALA A 246 7.18 -15.88 16.77
CA ALA A 246 8.45 -15.29 17.21
C ALA A 246 8.53 -15.21 18.75
N ARG A 247 7.44 -14.78 19.40
CA ARG A 247 7.32 -14.72 20.86
C ARG A 247 7.44 -16.10 21.50
N GLN A 248 6.72 -17.09 20.99
CA GLN A 248 6.80 -18.46 21.50
C GLN A 248 8.19 -19.06 21.33
N ALA A 249 8.88 -18.77 20.22
CA ALA A 249 10.26 -19.20 19.99
C ALA A 249 11.24 -18.54 20.97
N ALA A 250 11.11 -17.23 21.21
CA ALA A 250 11.92 -16.49 22.18
C ALA A 250 11.72 -17.02 23.61
N GLN A 251 10.47 -17.24 24.03
CA GLN A 251 10.16 -17.83 25.34
C GLN A 251 10.76 -19.24 25.49
N LYS A 252 10.63 -20.10 24.47
CA LYS A 252 11.27 -21.44 24.46
C LYS A 252 12.80 -21.36 24.55
N ALA A 253 13.43 -20.34 23.97
CA ALA A 253 14.88 -20.13 24.04
C ALA A 253 15.33 -19.66 25.44
N VAL A 254 14.59 -18.73 26.07
CA VAL A 254 14.87 -18.26 27.43
C VAL A 254 14.70 -19.38 28.47
N VAL A 255 13.65 -20.21 28.34
CA VAL A 255 13.44 -21.35 29.26
C VAL A 255 14.57 -22.40 29.16
N LYS A 256 15.18 -22.58 27.97
CA LYS A 256 16.36 -23.43 27.81
C LYS A 256 17.63 -22.85 28.46
N VAL A 257 17.65 -21.55 28.73
CA VAL A 257 18.76 -20.83 29.38
C VAL A 257 18.30 -20.41 30.78
N SER A 258 18.05 -21.36 31.67
CA SER A 258 17.87 -21.08 33.10
C SER A 258 19.15 -21.41 33.91
N PRO A 259 19.40 -20.69 35.02
CA PRO A 259 20.73 -20.37 35.51
C PRO A 259 21.23 -21.40 36.54
N GLY A 260 22.19 -22.24 36.13
CA GLY A 260 22.75 -23.27 37.00
C GLY A 260 24.23 -23.58 36.79
N ALA A 261 24.95 -22.84 35.95
CA ALA A 261 26.37 -23.06 35.71
C ALA A 261 27.19 -21.80 36.03
N GLN A 262 27.31 -21.51 37.32
CA GLN A 262 28.54 -20.88 37.79
C GLN A 262 29.64 -21.93 37.75
N GLY A 263 30.69 -21.68 36.97
CA GLY A 263 31.93 -22.46 37.04
C GLY A 263 32.52 -22.78 35.68
N GLY A 264 33.65 -22.13 35.38
CA GLY A 264 34.56 -22.58 34.34
C GLY A 264 35.00 -21.48 33.39
N LEU A 265 35.88 -20.60 33.88
CA LEU A 265 36.82 -19.89 33.01
C LEU A 265 37.71 -20.94 32.31
N ALA A 266 37.25 -21.47 31.19
CA ALA A 266 38.07 -22.26 30.27
C ALA A 266 38.60 -21.32 29.18
N MET A 267 39.75 -20.72 29.49
CA MET A 267 40.66 -20.15 28.50
C MET A 267 41.07 -21.25 27.53
N LEU A 268 40.48 -21.27 26.34
CA LEU A 268 41.02 -22.01 25.20
C LEU A 268 41.16 -21.05 24.03
N GLY A 269 42.42 -20.71 23.77
CA GLY A 269 42.82 -19.95 22.60
C GLY A 269 42.40 -20.67 21.33
N GLY A 270 41.51 -20.04 20.58
CA GLY A 270 41.27 -20.30 19.18
C GLY A 270 41.73 -19.08 18.40
N ALA A 271 42.60 -19.30 17.41
CA ALA A 271 43.05 -18.32 16.44
C ALA A 271 41.88 -17.50 15.86
N PRO A 272 42.09 -16.22 15.48
CA PRO A 272 41.03 -15.40 14.92
C PRO A 272 40.60 -15.99 13.58
N GLN A 273 39.51 -16.75 13.57
CA GLN A 273 38.75 -16.97 12.34
C GLN A 273 38.10 -15.63 11.98
N PRO A 274 38.22 -15.15 10.72
CA PRO A 274 37.45 -14.01 10.27
C PRO A 274 35.96 -14.39 10.36
N GLN A 275 35.29 -13.89 11.39
CA GLN A 275 33.84 -13.96 11.50
C GLN A 275 33.28 -13.29 10.25
N SER A 276 32.49 -14.01 9.46
CA SER A 276 31.70 -13.39 8.41
C SER A 276 30.74 -12.41 9.10
N ARG A 277 31.00 -11.11 8.94
CA ARG A 277 30.21 -10.01 9.54
C ARG A 277 28.89 -9.78 8.79
N LEU A 278 28.13 -10.86 8.61
CA LEU A 278 26.82 -10.85 7.95
C LEU A 278 25.67 -10.61 8.92
N ALA A 279 25.86 -10.87 10.22
CA ALA A 279 24.86 -10.59 11.24
C ALA A 279 24.97 -9.13 11.71
N PRO A 280 23.88 -8.35 11.67
CA PRO A 280 23.88 -7.02 12.26
C PRO A 280 24.22 -7.08 13.76
N PRO A 281 25.06 -6.17 14.28
CA PRO A 281 25.27 -6.05 15.71
C PRO A 281 23.95 -5.73 16.40
N ASP A 282 23.82 -6.10 17.68
CA ASP A 282 22.65 -5.74 18.47
C ASP A 282 22.51 -4.22 18.51
N TRP A 283 21.44 -3.70 17.89
CA TRP A 283 21.22 -2.28 17.66
C TRP A 283 21.27 -1.47 18.96
N HIS A 284 20.73 -2.03 20.06
CA HIS A 284 20.67 -1.38 21.36
C HIS A 284 22.01 -1.36 22.09
N SER A 285 22.97 -2.16 21.63
CA SER A 285 24.34 -2.19 22.16
C SER A 285 25.27 -1.16 21.51
N LEU A 286 24.84 -0.52 20.42
CA LEU A 286 25.63 0.49 19.69
C LEU A 286 25.52 1.88 20.33
N SER A 287 26.60 2.66 20.22
CA SER A 287 26.58 4.09 20.56
C SER A 287 25.60 4.86 19.66
N ALA A 288 25.09 6.01 20.12
CA ALA A 288 24.20 6.84 19.30
C ALA A 288 24.84 7.29 17.97
N GLU A 289 26.16 7.56 17.98
CA GLU A 289 26.93 7.93 16.80
C GLU A 289 27.06 6.76 15.81
N ASP A 290 27.29 5.54 16.31
CA ASP A 290 27.32 4.33 15.49
C ASP A 290 25.92 4.00 14.92
N GLN A 291 24.85 4.14 15.71
CA GLN A 291 23.48 3.95 15.22
C GLN A 291 23.18 4.91 14.06
N GLU A 292 23.55 6.18 14.19
CA GLU A 292 23.38 7.15 13.10
C GLU A 292 24.23 6.81 11.87
N LEU A 293 25.47 6.35 12.06
CA LEU A 293 26.34 5.90 10.98
C LEU A 293 25.75 4.68 10.25
N HIS A 294 25.24 3.68 10.99
CA HIS A 294 24.55 2.52 10.43
C HIS A 294 23.28 2.92 9.66
N ALA A 295 22.48 3.85 10.20
CA ALA A 295 21.30 4.36 9.53
C ALA A 295 21.65 5.09 8.21
N ARG A 296 22.75 5.85 8.19
CA ARG A 296 23.27 6.49 6.96
C ARG A 296 23.73 5.45 5.94
N ALA A 297 24.49 4.44 6.37
CA ALA A 297 24.95 3.35 5.51
C ALA A 297 23.78 2.57 4.88
N GLN A 298 22.71 2.29 5.64
CA GLN A 298 21.50 1.65 5.12
C GLN A 298 20.77 2.53 4.10
N ARG A 299 20.63 3.84 4.38
CA ARG A 299 20.01 4.78 3.42
C ARG A 299 20.81 4.84 2.12
N PHE A 300 22.13 4.92 2.23
CA PHE A 300 23.03 4.90 1.07
C PHE A 300 22.81 3.64 0.22
N ALA A 301 22.85 2.46 0.85
CA ALA A 301 22.66 1.18 0.15
C ALA A 301 21.32 1.13 -0.60
N ARG A 302 20.22 1.51 0.07
CA ARG A 302 18.87 1.54 -0.52
C ARG A 302 18.78 2.48 -1.71
N VAL A 303 19.34 3.68 -1.59
CA VAL A 303 19.32 4.66 -2.69
C VAL A 303 20.10 4.13 -3.90
N ARG A 304 21.34 3.67 -3.70
CA ARG A 304 22.17 3.16 -4.80
C ARG A 304 21.54 1.97 -5.52
N VAL A 305 20.97 1.03 -4.76
CA VAL A 305 20.33 -0.14 -5.34
C VAL A 305 19.01 0.21 -6.03
N ALA A 306 18.23 1.16 -5.48
CA ALA A 306 17.02 1.67 -6.13
C ALA A 306 17.33 2.41 -7.44
N GLU A 307 18.41 3.20 -7.48
CA GLU A 307 18.91 3.86 -8.70
C GLU A 307 19.27 2.83 -9.78
N MET A 308 19.99 1.76 -9.42
CA MET A 308 20.29 0.66 -10.37
C MET A 308 19.02 0.00 -10.90
N ARG A 309 18.05 -0.27 -10.02
CA ARG A 309 16.78 -0.89 -10.41
C ARG A 309 15.95 0.01 -11.32
N LEU A 310 15.96 1.32 -11.09
CA LEU A 310 15.16 2.29 -11.84
C LEU A 310 15.79 2.63 -13.19
N TYR A 311 17.08 2.97 -13.21
CA TYR A 311 17.75 3.52 -14.40
C TYR A 311 18.41 2.46 -15.28
N GLN A 312 18.64 1.25 -14.76
CA GLN A 312 19.24 0.14 -15.52
C GLN A 312 18.32 -1.09 -15.56
N ALA A 313 17.00 -0.86 -15.65
CA ALA A 313 15.99 -1.92 -15.61
C ALA A 313 16.25 -3.06 -16.63
N GLU A 314 16.69 -2.72 -17.84
CA GLU A 314 17.02 -3.72 -18.86
C GLU A 314 18.24 -4.57 -18.49
N ALA A 315 19.31 -3.96 -17.96
CA ALA A 315 20.50 -4.67 -17.50
C ALA A 315 20.20 -5.56 -16.28
N VAL A 316 19.33 -5.10 -15.36
CA VAL A 316 18.86 -5.92 -14.22
C VAL A 316 18.09 -7.14 -14.72
N ARG A 317 17.16 -6.96 -15.69
CA ARG A 317 16.38 -8.07 -16.25
C ARG A 317 17.29 -9.09 -16.94
N ASN A 318 18.13 -8.63 -17.87
CA ASN A 318 19.04 -9.50 -18.62
C ASN A 318 20.05 -10.20 -17.69
N GLY A 319 20.52 -9.50 -16.65
CA GLY A 319 21.40 -10.06 -15.62
C GLY A 319 20.74 -11.16 -14.81
N ARG A 320 19.45 -11.04 -14.47
CA ARG A 320 18.69 -12.11 -13.79
C ARG A 320 18.50 -13.33 -14.70
N GLU A 321 18.10 -13.11 -15.94
CA GLU A 321 17.89 -14.18 -16.93
C GLU A 321 19.14 -15.02 -17.15
N GLN A 322 20.31 -14.39 -17.11
CA GLN A 322 21.60 -15.04 -17.32
C GLN A 322 22.30 -15.47 -16.03
N ALA A 323 21.68 -15.27 -14.85
CA ALA A 323 22.30 -15.44 -13.53
C ALA A 323 23.68 -14.75 -13.41
N ARG A 324 23.79 -13.55 -13.97
CA ARG A 324 25.01 -12.74 -14.10
C ARG A 324 24.75 -11.27 -13.80
N LEU A 325 23.98 -10.98 -12.75
CA LEU A 325 23.62 -9.61 -12.35
C LEU A 325 24.85 -8.72 -12.11
N TYR A 326 25.91 -9.26 -11.49
CA TYR A 326 27.10 -8.47 -11.22
C TYR A 326 27.80 -8.01 -12.51
N LEU A 327 27.88 -8.87 -13.53
CA LEU A 327 28.48 -8.48 -14.82
C LEU A 327 27.64 -7.43 -15.54
N ALA A 328 26.32 -7.61 -15.54
CA ALA A 328 25.40 -6.68 -16.20
C ALA A 328 25.44 -5.26 -15.59
N LEU A 329 25.71 -5.16 -14.28
CA LEU A 329 25.72 -3.91 -13.52
C LEU A 329 27.11 -3.52 -13.00
N ARG A 330 28.18 -4.14 -13.51
CA ARG A 330 29.54 -4.06 -12.96
C ARG A 330 29.97 -2.63 -12.65
N GLY A 331 29.79 -1.72 -13.61
CA GLY A 331 30.22 -0.33 -13.44
C GLY A 331 29.59 0.38 -12.24
N GLU A 332 28.29 0.18 -12.01
CA GLU A 332 27.55 0.86 -10.95
C GLU A 332 27.68 0.14 -9.60
N MET A 333 27.74 -1.20 -9.63
CA MET A 333 28.02 -2.01 -8.45
C MET A 333 29.42 -1.71 -7.90
N ASP A 334 30.45 -1.69 -8.75
CA ASP A 334 31.83 -1.44 -8.30
C ASP A 334 32.00 -0.03 -7.75
N ARG A 335 31.39 0.98 -8.39
CA ARG A 335 31.37 2.35 -7.88
C ARG A 335 30.71 2.43 -6.51
N SER A 336 29.52 1.84 -6.37
CA SER A 336 28.77 1.89 -5.12
C SER A 336 29.46 1.10 -4.00
N ARG A 337 30.10 -0.03 -4.32
CA ARG A 337 30.93 -0.81 -3.38
C ARG A 337 32.14 -0.01 -2.91
N ALA A 338 32.86 0.64 -3.83
CA ALA A 338 34.01 1.47 -3.50
C ALA A 338 33.62 2.65 -2.61
N GLN A 339 32.52 3.33 -2.92
CA GLN A 339 32.01 4.42 -2.11
C GLN A 339 31.55 3.93 -0.72
N PHE A 340 30.80 2.83 -0.65
CA PHE A 340 30.36 2.25 0.61
C PHE A 340 31.55 1.86 1.51
N LYS A 341 32.57 1.23 0.90
CA LYS A 341 33.80 0.85 1.59
C LYS A 341 34.55 2.07 2.14
N HIS A 342 34.62 3.15 1.38
CA HIS A 342 35.32 4.35 1.80
C HIS A 342 34.57 5.10 2.91
N GLU A 343 33.24 5.23 2.79
CA GLU A 343 32.42 6.06 3.67
C GLU A 343 31.97 5.38 4.97
N TYR A 344 31.83 4.05 4.99
CA TYR A 344 31.19 3.37 6.13
C TYR A 344 32.02 2.22 6.74
N LEU A 345 32.85 1.53 5.96
CA LEU A 345 33.61 0.36 6.45
C LEU A 345 34.83 0.70 7.31
N HIS A 346 35.02 1.97 7.68
CA HIS A 346 36.00 2.36 8.70
C HIS A 346 35.53 2.07 10.14
N SER A 347 34.22 1.87 10.36
CA SER A 347 33.69 1.46 11.67
C SER A 347 33.78 -0.06 11.83
N PRO A 348 34.33 -0.58 12.95
CA PRO A 348 34.51 -2.02 13.16
C PRO A 348 33.18 -2.78 13.30
N THR A 349 32.11 -2.09 13.71
CA THR A 349 30.75 -2.65 13.87
C THR A 349 29.95 -2.65 12.57
N MET A 350 30.46 -2.01 11.51
CA MET A 350 29.70 -1.80 10.28
C MET A 350 29.43 -3.12 9.53
N VAL A 351 28.20 -3.23 9.03
CA VAL A 351 27.70 -4.34 8.21
C VAL A 351 27.74 -3.92 6.75
N ASP A 352 27.96 -4.87 5.84
CA ASP A 352 27.86 -4.61 4.40
C ASP A 352 26.39 -4.50 3.94
N TYR A 353 25.74 -3.41 4.34
CA TYR A 353 24.36 -3.11 3.93
C TYR A 353 24.21 -2.99 2.42
N PHE A 354 25.29 -2.63 1.69
CA PHE A 354 25.24 -2.60 0.24
C PHE A 354 25.08 -4.01 -0.35
N HIS A 355 25.86 -4.98 0.12
CA HIS A 355 25.69 -6.37 -0.30
C HIS A 355 24.30 -6.93 0.04
N LEU A 356 23.82 -6.68 1.27
CA LEU A 356 22.49 -7.13 1.70
C LEU A 356 21.37 -6.55 0.82
N GLU A 357 21.47 -5.27 0.49
CA GLU A 357 20.44 -4.61 -0.33
C GLU A 357 20.51 -5.04 -1.79
N VAL A 358 21.71 -5.31 -2.34
CA VAL A 358 21.85 -5.92 -3.67
C VAL A 358 21.18 -7.29 -3.72
N LEU A 359 21.42 -8.13 -2.71
CA LEU A 359 20.80 -9.46 -2.62
C LEU A 359 19.27 -9.34 -2.55
N ARG A 360 18.78 -8.55 -1.60
CA ARG A 360 17.34 -8.39 -1.34
C ARG A 360 16.61 -7.80 -2.55
N THR A 361 17.12 -6.71 -3.11
CA THR A 361 16.37 -5.90 -4.06
C THR A 361 16.70 -6.22 -5.53
N LEU A 362 17.93 -6.59 -5.86
CA LEU A 362 18.31 -6.95 -7.24
C LEU A 362 18.30 -8.46 -7.47
N ALA A 363 18.67 -9.26 -6.47
CA ALA A 363 18.77 -10.72 -6.62
C ALA A 363 17.60 -11.50 -5.98
N ASN A 364 16.58 -10.83 -5.44
CA ASN A 364 15.41 -11.46 -4.78
C ASN A 364 15.82 -12.50 -3.73
N ASP A 365 16.83 -12.18 -2.92
CA ASP A 365 17.42 -13.05 -1.90
C ASP A 365 18.10 -14.32 -2.43
N ASP A 366 18.33 -14.42 -3.74
CA ASP A 366 19.04 -15.53 -4.39
C ASP A 366 20.46 -15.12 -4.84
N LEU A 367 21.47 -15.57 -4.09
CA LEU A 367 22.89 -15.31 -4.37
C LEU A 367 23.33 -15.88 -5.73
N SER A 368 22.70 -16.95 -6.21
CA SER A 368 23.09 -17.60 -7.46
C SER A 368 22.92 -16.69 -8.68
N LEU A 369 22.04 -15.67 -8.58
CA LEU A 369 21.78 -14.72 -9.66
C LEU A 369 22.87 -13.65 -9.84
N LEU A 370 23.74 -13.45 -8.84
CA LEU A 370 24.82 -12.46 -8.94
C LEU A 370 25.94 -12.90 -9.90
N GLY A 371 26.09 -14.20 -10.12
CA GLY A 371 27.11 -14.80 -10.97
C GLY A 371 28.44 -15.05 -10.23
N PRO A 372 29.28 -15.95 -10.76
CA PRO A 372 30.52 -16.38 -10.11
C PRO A 372 31.58 -15.28 -10.02
N GLU A 373 31.47 -14.23 -10.83
CA GLU A 373 32.39 -13.10 -10.81
C GLU A 373 32.10 -12.10 -9.68
N TYR A 374 30.97 -12.25 -8.97
CA TYR A 374 30.63 -11.38 -7.85
C TYR A 374 31.64 -11.58 -6.69
N PRO A 375 32.33 -10.53 -6.23
CA PRO A 375 33.41 -10.64 -5.24
C PRO A 375 32.92 -10.95 -3.81
N GLY A 376 31.61 -11.08 -3.59
CA GLY A 376 31.04 -11.34 -2.27
C GLY A 376 30.88 -10.09 -1.40
N PRO A 377 30.56 -10.26 -0.11
CA PRO A 377 30.54 -9.16 0.86
C PRO A 377 31.92 -8.48 0.96
N LEU A 378 31.91 -7.19 1.28
CA LEU A 378 33.11 -6.35 1.46
C LEU A 378 33.83 -6.59 2.80
N VAL A 379 33.25 -7.39 3.71
CA VAL A 379 33.62 -7.48 5.13
C VAL A 379 33.82 -8.92 5.58
#